data_AF-A0AAW6UNY1-F1
#
_entry.id   AF-A0AAW6UNY1-F1
#
_cell.length_a   1.000
_cell.length_b   1.000
_cell.length_c   1.000
_cell.angle_alpha   90.00
_cell.angle_beta   90.00
_cell.angle_gamma   90.00
#
_symmetry.space_group_name_H-M   'P 1'
#
loop_
_entity.id
_entity.type
_entity.pdbx_description
1 polymer ?
#
loop_
_entity_poly.entity_id
_entity_poly.type
_entity_poly.pdbx_seq_one_letter_code
_entity_poly.pdbx_strand_id
1 'polypeptide(L)'
;MYLIMTVLFMIAAIFSFAKTMKVVLEEASLDKEKRIAAIGQVKLTWLFYVPAFFLLLAPFIKSLMDAGSEQVDQSGSNLPVWLFLAGGLYLLFGAALLLRKAMKEKTLGQIGTILNIQILLWVGLYSTFAAYDHLKFADEHFGIMSTRLIEIGGVKDVTCEQELMLVNFTEGQTTPMQWRCPTGFSLLNKTNRPFVPWPDYTEGESEQLAAAMNKIMTEAKANSQ
;
A
#
# COMPACT_ATOMS: atom_id res chain seq x y z
N MET A 1 2.45 9.73 0.05
CA MET A 1 0.97 9.73 0.28
C MET A 1 0.51 8.66 1.30
N TYR A 2 1.10 7.46 1.29
CA TYR A 2 0.63 6.33 2.13
C TYR A 2 0.60 6.63 3.62
N LEU A 3 1.63 7.28 4.18
CA LEU A 3 1.66 7.65 5.60
C LEU A 3 0.52 8.59 5.99
N ILE A 4 0.16 9.52 5.11
CA ILE A 4 -0.96 10.44 5.36
C ILE A 4 -2.27 9.65 5.41
N MET A 5 -2.49 8.73 4.47
CA MET A 5 -3.72 7.93 4.41
C MET A 5 -3.85 6.97 5.60
N THR A 6 -2.75 6.33 6.02
CA THR A 6 -2.75 5.48 7.21
C THR A 6 -2.95 6.30 8.49
N VAL A 7 -2.36 7.48 8.61
CA VAL A 7 -2.59 8.38 9.75
C VAL A 7 -4.04 8.87 9.80
N LEU A 8 -4.62 9.29 8.68
CA LEU A 8 -6.03 9.68 8.62
C LEU A 8 -6.95 8.53 9.04
N PHE A 9 -6.65 7.31 8.59
CA PHE A 9 -7.37 6.11 9.00
C PHE A 9 -7.25 5.85 10.52
N MET A 10 -6.04 5.96 11.09
CA MET A 10 -5.81 5.80 12.53
C MET A 10 -6.56 6.85 13.35
N ILE A 11 -6.51 8.11 12.94
CA ILE A 11 -7.25 9.20 13.57
C ILE A 11 -8.75 8.89 13.56
N ALA A 12 -9.28 8.46 12.42
CA ALA A 12 -10.69 8.07 12.31
C ALA A 12 -11.05 6.88 13.21
N ALA A 13 -10.18 5.87 13.28
CA ALA A 13 -10.34 4.72 14.16
C ALA A 13 -10.41 5.15 15.63
N ILE A 14 -9.50 6.04 16.06
CA ILE A 14 -9.43 6.57 17.43
C ILE A 14 -10.66 7.43 17.74
N PHE A 15 -11.07 8.34 16.86
CA PHE A 15 -12.28 9.14 17.07
C PHE A 15 -13.54 8.26 17.12
N SER A 16 -13.62 7.27 16.24
CA SER A 16 -14.70 6.28 16.23
C SER A 16 -14.73 5.49 17.55
N PHE A 17 -13.56 5.12 18.07
CA PHE A 17 -13.43 4.49 19.38
C PHE A 17 -13.85 5.41 20.53
N ALA A 18 -13.37 6.65 20.57
CA ALA A 18 -13.71 7.60 21.63
C ALA A 18 -15.21 7.88 21.67
N LYS A 19 -15.84 8.09 20.49
CA LYS A 19 -17.28 8.27 20.36
C LYS A 19 -18.04 7.03 20.83
N THR A 20 -17.59 5.86 20.42
CA THR A 20 -18.12 4.56 20.84
C THR A 20 -18.08 4.39 22.36
N MET A 21 -16.93 4.65 22.97
CA MET A 21 -16.75 4.53 24.42
C MET A 21 -17.64 5.50 25.18
N LYS A 22 -17.78 6.74 24.68
CA LYS A 22 -18.70 7.71 25.24
C LYS A 22 -20.15 7.21 25.22
N VAL A 23 -20.63 6.69 24.09
CA VAL A 23 -21.99 6.14 23.98
C VAL A 23 -22.20 4.96 24.93
N VAL A 24 -21.23 4.03 25.01
CA VAL A 24 -21.31 2.89 25.93
C VAL A 24 -21.33 3.33 27.39
N LEU A 25 -20.54 4.35 27.75
CA LEU A 25 -20.49 4.90 29.12
C LEU A 25 -21.75 5.69 29.49
N GLU A 26 -22.31 6.48 28.57
CA GLU A 26 -23.50 7.31 28.81
C GLU A 26 -24.80 6.48 28.79
N GLU A 27 -24.94 5.56 27.82
CA GLU A 27 -26.15 4.73 27.65
C GLU A 27 -26.18 3.49 28.58
N ALA A 28 -25.09 3.19 29.29
CA ALA A 28 -25.09 2.16 30.33
C ALA A 28 -26.12 2.41 31.44
N SER A 29 -26.70 3.61 31.53
CA SER A 29 -27.52 4.04 32.67
C SER A 29 -29.04 3.99 32.51
N LEU A 30 -29.65 3.98 31.30
CA LEU A 30 -31.09 4.34 31.20
C LEU A 30 -32.00 3.54 30.25
N ASP A 31 -31.54 2.83 29.19
CA ASP A 31 -32.44 2.11 28.28
C ASP A 31 -31.78 0.89 27.57
N LYS A 32 -32.39 -0.30 27.73
CA LYS A 32 -31.84 -1.57 27.23
C LYS A 32 -31.86 -1.68 25.71
N GLU A 33 -32.88 -1.15 25.03
CA GLU A 33 -33.00 -1.23 23.57
C GLU A 33 -31.98 -0.33 22.87
N LYS A 34 -31.84 0.91 23.34
CA LYS A 34 -30.84 1.86 22.83
C LYS A 34 -29.43 1.34 23.02
N ARG A 35 -29.14 0.77 24.21
CA ARG A 35 -27.86 0.13 24.50
C ARG A 35 -27.53 -1.01 23.53
N ILE A 36 -28.50 -1.86 23.19
CA ILE A 36 -28.28 -2.97 22.23
C ILE A 36 -27.99 -2.42 20.83
N ALA A 37 -28.74 -1.40 20.38
CA ALA A 37 -28.53 -0.77 19.09
C ALA A 37 -27.15 -0.08 18.99
N ALA A 38 -26.75 0.64 20.04
CA ALA A 38 -25.43 1.27 20.12
C ALA A 38 -24.30 0.24 20.11
N ILE A 39 -24.37 -0.81 20.95
CA ILE A 39 -23.38 -1.89 20.95
C ILE A 39 -23.30 -2.57 19.57
N GLY A 40 -24.43 -2.74 18.88
CA GLY A 40 -24.47 -3.28 17.51
C GLY A 40 -23.75 -2.39 16.50
N GLN A 41 -23.95 -1.07 16.55
CA GLN A 41 -23.21 -0.13 15.69
C GLN A 41 -21.71 -0.11 15.99
N VAL A 42 -21.35 -0.19 17.26
CA VAL A 42 -19.97 -0.25 17.74
C VAL A 42 -19.27 -1.49 17.20
N LYS A 43 -19.86 -2.67 17.40
CA LYS A 43 -19.31 -3.94 16.90
C LYS A 43 -19.14 -3.92 15.39
N LEU A 44 -20.14 -3.40 14.67
CA LEU A 44 -20.08 -3.30 13.21
C LEU A 44 -18.95 -2.39 12.75
N THR A 45 -18.74 -1.25 13.43
CA THR A 45 -17.67 -0.31 13.08
C THR A 45 -16.31 -0.91 13.37
N TRP A 46 -16.13 -1.49 14.56
CA TRP A 46 -14.89 -2.14 14.99
C TRP A 46 -14.50 -3.34 14.14
N LEU A 47 -15.50 -4.08 13.64
CA LEU A 47 -15.30 -5.17 12.71
C LEU A 47 -14.49 -4.71 11.49
N PHE A 48 -14.72 -3.51 10.97
CA PHE A 48 -13.97 -3.02 9.81
C PHE A 48 -12.64 -2.38 10.18
N TYR A 49 -12.58 -1.60 11.28
CA TYR A 49 -11.39 -0.83 11.61
C TYR A 49 -10.21 -1.70 12.07
N VAL A 50 -10.44 -2.71 12.91
CA VAL A 50 -9.34 -3.50 13.50
C VAL A 50 -8.63 -4.39 12.47
N PRO A 51 -9.32 -5.22 11.67
CA PRO A 51 -8.64 -6.02 10.66
C PRO A 51 -7.98 -5.14 9.60
N ALA A 52 -8.65 -4.06 9.17
CA ALA A 52 -8.07 -3.14 8.20
C ALA A 52 -6.80 -2.48 8.72
N PHE A 53 -6.72 -2.13 10.02
CA PHE A 53 -5.49 -1.57 10.60
C PHE A 53 -4.28 -2.48 10.38
N PHE A 54 -4.39 -3.77 10.69
CA PHE A 54 -3.30 -4.73 10.51
C PHE A 54 -2.98 -4.99 9.04
N LEU A 55 -4.00 -5.10 8.20
CA LEU A 55 -3.83 -5.29 6.76
C LEU A 55 -3.16 -4.09 6.10
N LEU A 56 -3.60 -2.88 6.45
CA LEU A 56 -3.06 -1.64 5.88
C LEU A 56 -1.62 -1.36 6.33
N LEU A 57 -1.25 -1.77 7.56
CA LEU A 57 0.10 -1.61 8.07
C LEU A 57 1.04 -2.77 7.74
N ALA A 58 0.59 -3.82 7.05
CA ALA A 58 1.41 -5.00 6.77
C ALA A 58 2.78 -4.67 6.14
N PRO A 59 2.89 -3.81 5.10
CA PRO A 59 4.19 -3.43 4.54
C PRO A 59 5.09 -2.70 5.54
N PHE A 60 4.50 -1.85 6.38
CA PHE A 60 5.23 -1.10 7.40
C PHE A 60 5.73 -2.01 8.54
N ILE A 61 4.87 -2.89 9.04
CA ILE A 61 5.22 -3.86 10.10
C ILE A 61 6.36 -4.77 9.62
N LYS A 62 6.28 -5.31 8.40
CA LYS A 62 7.35 -6.12 7.83
C LYS A 62 8.66 -5.33 7.70
N SER A 63 8.57 -4.08 7.22
CA SER A 63 9.75 -3.19 7.15
C SER A 63 10.40 -2.96 8.51
N LEU A 64 9.62 -2.79 9.58
CA LEU A 64 10.14 -2.63 10.93
C LEU A 64 10.76 -3.92 11.47
N MET A 65 10.15 -5.07 11.22
CA MET A 65 10.70 -6.37 11.61
C MET A 65 12.07 -6.62 10.94
N ASP A 66 12.18 -6.28 9.66
CA ASP A 66 13.42 -6.48 8.89
C ASP A 66 14.48 -5.41 9.21
N ALA A 67 14.09 -4.23 9.68
CA ALA A 67 15.05 -3.18 10.04
C ALA A 67 15.98 -3.61 11.19
N GLY A 68 15.52 -4.51 12.05
CA GLY A 68 16.31 -5.09 13.14
C GLY A 68 17.14 -6.31 12.75
N SER A 69 16.98 -6.84 11.53
CA SER A 69 17.73 -8.02 11.07
C SER A 69 18.90 -7.62 10.16
N GLU A 70 20.05 -8.26 10.35
CA GLU A 70 21.22 -8.08 9.48
C GLU A 70 21.05 -8.75 8.11
N GLN A 71 20.13 -9.71 7.99
CA GLN A 71 19.89 -10.48 6.77
C GLN A 71 18.89 -9.79 5.85
N VAL A 72 19.17 -9.81 4.55
CA VAL A 72 18.22 -9.42 3.50
C VAL A 72 17.30 -10.61 3.25
N ASP A 73 15.99 -10.37 3.34
CA ASP A 73 14.98 -11.38 3.02
C ASP A 73 14.94 -11.60 1.50
N GLN A 74 15.47 -12.74 1.08
CA GLN A 74 15.47 -13.15 -0.33
C GLN A 74 14.16 -13.81 -0.75
N SER A 75 13.20 -14.00 0.17
CA SER A 75 11.89 -14.50 -0.21
C SER A 75 11.22 -13.46 -1.11
N GLY A 76 11.03 -13.82 -2.39
CA GLY A 76 10.37 -12.96 -3.39
C GLY A 76 8.87 -12.77 -3.13
N SER A 77 8.42 -12.78 -1.89
CA SER A 77 7.01 -12.77 -1.56
C SER A 77 6.47 -11.35 -1.47
N ASN A 78 5.58 -10.99 -2.40
CA ASN A 78 4.78 -9.76 -2.32
C ASN A 78 3.66 -9.83 -1.26
N LEU A 79 3.72 -10.78 -0.32
CA LEU A 79 2.66 -11.01 0.68
C LEU A 79 2.27 -9.74 1.46
N PRO A 80 3.19 -8.90 1.95
CA PRO A 80 2.80 -7.67 2.66
C PRO A 80 1.97 -6.72 1.77
N VAL A 81 2.28 -6.65 0.47
CA VAL A 81 1.53 -5.82 -0.49
C VAL A 81 0.18 -6.45 -0.83
N TRP A 82 0.08 -7.78 -0.91
CA TRP A 82 -1.20 -8.48 -1.04
C TRP A 82 -2.11 -8.27 0.17
N LEU A 83 -1.56 -8.30 1.39
CA LEU A 83 -2.30 -7.96 2.61
C LEU A 83 -2.76 -6.50 2.59
N PHE A 84 -1.91 -5.59 2.11
CA PHE A 84 -2.27 -4.18 1.92
C PHE A 84 -3.44 -4.01 0.93
N LEU A 85 -3.41 -4.72 -0.21
CA LEU A 85 -4.50 -4.75 -1.18
C LEU A 85 -5.80 -5.31 -0.56
N ALA A 86 -5.69 -6.42 0.18
CA ALA A 86 -6.83 -7.01 0.88
C ALA A 86 -7.45 -6.04 1.89
N GLY A 87 -6.62 -5.27 2.61
CA GLY A 87 -7.06 -4.20 3.50
C GLY A 87 -7.86 -3.12 2.76
N GLY A 88 -7.36 -2.64 1.62
CA GLY A 88 -8.07 -1.67 0.78
C GLY A 88 -9.44 -2.17 0.31
N LEU A 89 -9.50 -3.40 -0.22
CA LEU A 89 -10.75 -4.02 -0.67
C LEU A 89 -11.74 -4.24 0.49
N TYR A 90 -11.22 -4.63 1.65
CA TYR A 90 -12.00 -4.82 2.87
C TYR A 90 -12.65 -3.51 3.34
N LEU A 91 -11.92 -2.38 3.25
CA LEU A 91 -12.48 -1.06 3.54
C LEU A 91 -13.55 -0.63 2.54
N LEU A 92 -13.36 -0.88 1.24
CA LEU A 92 -14.37 -0.59 0.21
C LEU A 92 -15.66 -1.38 0.44
N PHE A 93 -15.52 -2.66 0.82
CA PHE A 93 -16.65 -3.49 1.21
C PHE A 93 -17.36 -2.92 2.45
N GLY A 94 -16.61 -2.53 3.49
CA GLY A 94 -17.14 -1.89 4.68
C GLY A 94 -17.87 -0.58 4.37
N ALA A 95 -17.31 0.27 3.51
CA ALA A 95 -17.92 1.51 3.05
C ALA A 95 -19.27 1.25 2.35
N ALA A 96 -19.32 0.25 1.45
CA ALA A 96 -20.55 -0.14 0.76
C ALA A 96 -21.63 -0.65 1.73
N LEU A 97 -21.26 -1.45 2.73
CA LEU A 97 -22.19 -1.94 3.74
C LEU A 97 -22.73 -0.81 4.64
N LEU A 98 -21.85 0.07 5.10
CA LEU A 98 -22.26 1.22 5.92
C LEU A 98 -23.11 2.21 5.14
N LEU A 99 -22.80 2.43 3.86
CA LEU A 99 -23.62 3.25 2.97
C LEU A 99 -25.02 2.65 2.79
N ARG A 100 -25.12 1.34 2.51
CA ARG A 100 -26.41 0.64 2.40
C ARG A 100 -27.23 0.73 3.68
N LYS A 101 -26.58 0.57 4.84
CA LYS A 101 -27.23 0.71 6.15
C LYS A 101 -27.72 2.14 6.36
N ALA A 102 -26.88 3.14 6.09
CA ALA A 102 -27.23 4.54 6.26
C ALA A 102 -28.39 5.00 5.36
N MET A 103 -28.47 4.45 4.15
CA MET A 103 -29.62 4.66 3.26
C MET A 103 -30.92 4.07 3.83
N LYS A 104 -30.87 2.83 4.34
CA LYS A 104 -32.04 2.16 4.94
C LYS A 104 -32.53 2.87 6.20
N GLU A 105 -31.61 3.31 7.05
CA GLU A 105 -31.91 3.98 8.32
C GLU A 105 -32.13 5.49 8.17
N LYS A 106 -31.99 6.05 6.95
CA LYS A 106 -32.05 7.50 6.66
C LYS A 106 -31.10 8.34 7.51
N THR A 107 -29.96 7.77 7.92
CA THR A 107 -28.95 8.43 8.76
C THR A 107 -27.89 9.16 7.93
N LEU A 108 -28.05 9.25 6.60
CA LEU A 108 -27.14 9.98 5.72
C LEU A 108 -27.05 11.47 6.04
N GLY A 109 -28.05 12.09 6.67
CA GLY A 109 -27.96 13.49 7.11
C GLY A 109 -26.99 13.73 8.28
N GLN A 110 -26.51 12.67 8.93
CA GLN A 110 -25.61 12.78 10.07
C GLN A 110 -24.15 12.92 9.60
N ILE A 111 -23.52 14.05 9.95
CA ILE A 111 -22.13 14.37 9.59
C ILE A 111 -21.17 13.22 9.93
N GLY A 112 -21.32 12.61 11.12
CA GLY A 112 -20.44 11.51 11.55
C GLY A 112 -20.56 10.25 10.68
N THR A 113 -21.75 9.97 10.15
CA THR A 113 -21.98 8.81 9.27
C THR A 113 -21.35 9.04 7.90
N ILE A 114 -21.52 10.24 7.33
CA ILE A 114 -20.90 10.62 6.05
C ILE A 114 -19.38 10.57 6.16
N LEU A 115 -18.81 11.22 7.19
CA LEU A 115 -17.35 11.29 7.35
C LEU A 115 -16.73 9.90 7.48
N ASN A 116 -17.36 9.01 8.25
CA ASN A 116 -16.88 7.63 8.41
C ASN A 116 -16.87 6.88 7.07
N ILE A 117 -17.95 6.98 6.28
CA ILE A 117 -18.04 6.35 4.96
C ILE A 117 -16.99 6.92 4.02
N GLN A 118 -16.80 8.24 4.00
CA GLN A 118 -15.82 8.92 3.17
C GLN A 118 -14.40 8.46 3.49
N ILE A 119 -14.01 8.38 4.76
CA ILE A 119 -12.67 7.94 5.15
C ILE A 119 -12.40 6.51 4.69
N LEU A 120 -13.33 5.58 4.94
CA LEU A 120 -13.21 4.19 4.48
C LEU A 120 -13.10 4.11 2.95
N LEU A 121 -13.88 4.94 2.24
CA LEU A 121 -13.86 5.00 0.78
C LEU A 121 -12.52 5.52 0.25
N TRP A 122 -12.04 6.67 0.73
CA TRP A 122 -10.79 7.28 0.24
C TRP A 122 -9.57 6.44 0.59
N VAL A 123 -9.47 5.95 1.82
CA VAL A 123 -8.38 5.08 2.26
C VAL A 123 -8.45 3.75 1.51
N GLY A 124 -9.65 3.18 1.33
CA GLY A 124 -9.85 1.96 0.56
C GLY A 124 -9.42 2.10 -0.89
N LEU A 125 -9.90 3.14 -1.59
CA LEU A 125 -9.55 3.41 -2.98
C LEU A 125 -8.06 3.64 -3.16
N TYR A 126 -7.45 4.47 -2.32
CA TYR A 126 -6.02 4.73 -2.36
C TYR A 126 -5.20 3.45 -2.15
N SER A 127 -5.52 2.69 -1.10
CA SER A 127 -4.73 1.51 -0.73
C SER A 127 -4.87 0.42 -1.80
N THR A 128 -6.07 0.21 -2.33
CA THR A 128 -6.29 -0.70 -3.45
C THR A 128 -5.55 -0.26 -4.70
N PHE A 129 -5.61 1.02 -5.07
CA PHE A 129 -4.90 1.53 -6.23
C PHE A 129 -3.39 1.39 -6.09
N ALA A 130 -2.81 1.88 -5.00
CA ALA A 130 -1.37 1.85 -4.76
C ALA A 130 -0.82 0.41 -4.68
N ALA A 131 -1.58 -0.52 -4.06
CA ALA A 131 -1.19 -1.92 -4.01
C ALA A 131 -1.30 -2.59 -5.38
N TYR A 132 -2.41 -2.39 -6.10
CA TYR A 132 -2.63 -2.95 -7.42
C TYR A 132 -1.58 -2.48 -8.42
N ASP A 133 -1.34 -1.16 -8.44
CA ASP A 133 -0.35 -0.55 -9.31
C ASP A 133 1.06 -1.13 -9.05
N HIS A 134 1.45 -1.25 -7.79
CA HIS A 134 2.72 -1.87 -7.46
C HIS A 134 2.76 -3.36 -7.83
N LEU A 135 1.72 -4.14 -7.52
CA LEU A 135 1.68 -5.58 -7.83
C LEU A 135 1.70 -5.84 -9.34
N LYS A 136 1.12 -4.94 -10.15
CA LYS A 136 1.19 -5.00 -11.60
C LYS A 136 2.60 -4.74 -12.12
N PHE A 137 3.31 -3.79 -11.52
CA PHE A 137 4.71 -3.51 -11.86
C PHE A 137 5.67 -4.58 -11.34
N ALA A 138 5.43 -5.07 -10.12
CA ALA A 138 6.25 -6.03 -9.39
C ALA A 138 5.93 -7.49 -9.72
N ASP A 139 5.87 -7.78 -11.02
CA ASP A 139 5.66 -9.13 -11.56
C ASP A 139 6.92 -10.01 -11.39
N GLU A 140 6.97 -11.14 -12.08
CA GLU A 140 8.10 -12.08 -12.05
C GLU A 140 9.44 -11.50 -12.54
N HIS A 141 9.41 -10.43 -13.33
CA HIS A 141 10.57 -9.76 -13.94
C HIS A 141 11.02 -8.53 -13.16
N PHE A 142 10.40 -8.28 -12.01
CA PHE A 142 10.76 -7.18 -11.13
C PHE A 142 12.18 -7.34 -10.57
N GLY A 143 12.95 -6.25 -10.64
CA GLY A 143 14.28 -6.15 -10.09
C GLY A 143 14.57 -4.78 -9.49
N ILE A 144 15.65 -4.73 -8.71
CA ILE A 144 16.22 -3.49 -8.19
C ILE A 144 17.54 -3.28 -8.90
N MET A 145 17.75 -2.07 -9.39
CA MET A 145 18.95 -1.69 -10.12
C MET A 145 19.62 -0.49 -9.45
N SER A 146 20.95 -0.48 -9.39
CA SER A 146 21.67 0.72 -8.97
C SER A 146 21.69 1.73 -10.10
N THR A 147 21.39 2.99 -9.81
CA THR A 147 21.43 4.08 -10.79
C THR A 147 22.83 4.33 -11.36
N ARG A 148 23.91 3.85 -10.71
CA ARG A 148 25.27 3.86 -11.30
C ARG A 148 25.35 3.12 -12.63
N LEU A 149 24.49 2.13 -12.85
CA LEU A 149 24.45 1.39 -14.11
C LEU A 149 23.86 2.23 -15.27
N ILE A 150 23.07 3.28 -14.98
CA ILE A 150 22.62 4.26 -15.98
C ILE A 150 23.85 4.99 -16.56
N GLU A 151 24.75 5.44 -15.68
CA GLU A 151 25.98 6.14 -16.07
C GLU A 151 26.94 5.23 -16.84
N ILE A 152 27.21 4.03 -16.31
CA ILE A 152 28.11 3.04 -16.94
C ILE A 152 27.54 2.59 -18.31
N GLY A 153 26.22 2.44 -18.40
CA GLY A 153 25.52 2.07 -19.63
C GLY A 153 25.35 3.21 -20.64
N GLY A 154 25.70 4.45 -20.28
CA GLY A 154 25.52 5.63 -21.14
C GLY A 154 24.06 5.96 -21.43
N VAL A 155 23.14 5.57 -20.54
CA VAL A 155 21.68 5.75 -20.67
C VAL A 155 21.32 7.21 -20.39
N LYS A 156 20.69 7.88 -21.37
CA LYS A 156 20.34 9.31 -21.29
C LYS A 156 18.85 9.58 -21.19
N ASP A 157 18.02 8.59 -21.47
CA ASP A 157 16.56 8.67 -21.47
C ASP A 157 15.93 8.33 -20.11
N VAL A 158 16.75 8.13 -19.07
CA VAL A 158 16.32 7.91 -17.69
C VAL A 158 16.98 8.95 -16.79
N THR A 159 16.20 9.58 -15.92
CA THR A 159 16.71 10.48 -14.88
C THR A 159 16.21 9.98 -13.53
N CYS A 160 17.14 9.53 -12.69
CA CYS A 160 16.83 9.08 -11.33
C CYS A 160 17.95 9.51 -10.38
N GLU A 161 17.62 10.38 -9.43
CA GLU A 161 18.59 10.94 -8.46
C GLU A 161 18.81 10.04 -7.25
N GLN A 162 18.04 8.96 -7.11
CA GLN A 162 18.19 8.00 -6.01
C GLN A 162 19.30 6.99 -6.31
N GLU A 163 19.85 6.35 -5.28
CA GLU A 163 20.89 5.31 -5.46
C GLU A 163 20.34 4.03 -6.09
N LEU A 164 19.04 3.78 -5.91
CA LEU A 164 18.33 2.58 -6.35
C LEU A 164 17.09 2.97 -7.15
N MET A 165 16.88 2.25 -8.23
CA MET A 165 15.67 2.31 -9.07
C MET A 165 15.03 0.92 -9.14
N LEU A 166 13.73 0.90 -9.34
CA LEU A 166 12.98 -0.33 -9.58
C LEU A 166 12.81 -0.51 -11.09
N VAL A 167 12.99 -1.73 -11.57
CA VAL A 167 12.90 -2.06 -12.99
C VAL A 167 12.04 -3.30 -13.17
N ASN A 168 11.33 -3.35 -14.29
CA ASN A 168 10.70 -4.57 -14.77
C ASN A 168 11.40 -4.95 -16.07
N PHE A 169 12.14 -6.05 -16.02
CA PHE A 169 13.02 -6.45 -17.11
C PHE A 169 13.02 -7.95 -17.34
N THR A 170 12.73 -8.32 -18.59
CA THR A 170 12.89 -9.67 -19.12
C THR A 170 14.14 -9.70 -20.01
N GLU A 171 15.02 -10.69 -19.78
CA GLU A 171 16.21 -10.88 -20.62
C GLU A 171 15.82 -11.09 -22.09
N GLY A 172 16.51 -10.39 -22.99
CA GLY A 172 16.26 -10.46 -24.43
C GLY A 172 15.03 -9.67 -24.88
N GLN A 173 14.38 -8.89 -24.00
CA GLN A 173 13.28 -8.03 -24.42
C GLN A 173 13.75 -6.98 -25.43
N THR A 174 12.93 -6.79 -26.46
CA THR A 174 13.10 -5.75 -27.48
C THR A 174 12.22 -4.53 -27.19
N THR A 175 11.31 -4.64 -26.21
CA THR A 175 10.45 -3.55 -25.78
C THR A 175 11.16 -2.65 -24.77
N PRO A 176 10.78 -1.36 -24.71
CA PRO A 176 11.24 -0.45 -23.66
C PRO A 176 11.10 -1.08 -22.26
N MET A 177 12.13 -0.93 -21.43
CA MET A 177 12.12 -1.39 -20.04
C MET A 177 11.34 -0.40 -19.19
N GLN A 178 10.38 -0.89 -18.40
CA GLN A 178 9.65 -0.05 -17.46
C GLN A 178 10.51 0.18 -16.22
N TRP A 179 10.55 1.43 -15.77
CA TRP A 179 11.33 1.82 -14.61
C TRP A 179 10.54 2.73 -13.67
N ARG A 180 10.86 2.66 -12.39
CA ARG A 180 10.35 3.55 -11.34
C ARG A 180 11.50 4.06 -10.47
N CYS A 181 11.62 5.37 -10.37
CA CYS A 181 12.56 6.04 -9.49
C CYS A 181 11.81 6.55 -8.24
N PRO A 182 12.15 6.08 -7.03
CA PRO A 182 11.52 6.59 -5.81
C PRO A 182 11.73 8.10 -5.65
N THR A 183 10.71 8.81 -5.17
CA THR A 183 10.83 10.25 -4.81
C THR A 183 10.59 10.48 -3.31
N GLY A 184 10.03 9.49 -2.62
CA GLY A 184 9.74 9.52 -1.19
C GLY A 184 10.32 8.32 -0.46
N PHE A 185 9.58 7.87 0.56
CA PHE A 185 9.98 6.72 1.35
C PHE A 185 9.66 5.41 0.63
N SER A 186 10.54 4.43 0.80
CA SER A 186 10.36 3.06 0.33
C SER A 186 10.21 2.14 1.55
N LEU A 187 9.30 1.18 1.45
CA LEU A 187 9.10 0.10 2.42
C LEU A 187 9.73 -1.17 1.89
N LEU A 188 9.97 -2.15 2.76
CA LEU A 188 10.53 -3.45 2.40
C LEU A 188 11.92 -3.36 1.74
N ASN A 189 12.72 -2.34 2.12
CA ASN A 189 14.06 -2.08 1.55
C ASN A 189 15.08 -3.18 1.83
N LYS A 190 14.80 -4.05 2.82
CA LYS A 190 15.59 -5.23 3.16
C LYS A 190 15.06 -6.51 2.49
N THR A 191 14.22 -6.36 1.47
CA THR A 191 13.73 -7.45 0.63
C THR A 191 14.18 -7.23 -0.82
N ASN A 192 14.12 -8.26 -1.64
CA ASN A 192 14.29 -8.12 -3.10
C ASN A 192 13.09 -7.47 -3.81
N ARG A 193 12.03 -7.12 -3.07
CA ARG A 193 10.79 -6.52 -3.57
C ARG A 193 10.37 -5.30 -2.73
N PRO A 194 11.15 -4.20 -2.75
CA PRO A 194 10.80 -2.96 -2.09
C PRO A 194 9.48 -2.41 -2.62
N PHE A 195 8.66 -1.91 -1.71
CA PHE A 195 7.37 -1.30 -2.00
C PHE A 195 7.47 0.22 -1.92
N VAL A 196 7.27 0.88 -3.06
CA VAL A 196 7.15 2.35 -3.14
C VAL A 196 5.72 2.67 -3.54
N PRO A 197 4.90 3.18 -2.60
CA PRO A 197 3.49 3.43 -2.87
C PRO A 197 3.31 4.64 -3.78
N TRP A 198 2.32 4.59 -4.68
CA TRP A 198 1.93 5.77 -5.47
C TRP A 198 1.53 6.94 -4.55
N PRO A 199 1.84 8.21 -4.91
CA PRO A 199 2.59 8.68 -6.07
C PRO A 199 4.08 8.90 -5.76
N ASP A 200 4.65 8.20 -4.78
CA ASP A 200 5.97 8.52 -4.22
C ASP A 200 7.13 7.98 -5.10
N TYR A 201 6.94 7.97 -6.42
CA TYR A 201 7.91 7.62 -7.46
C TYR A 201 7.62 8.36 -8.78
N THR A 202 8.64 8.55 -9.62
CA THR A 202 8.49 8.87 -11.05
C THR A 202 8.65 7.59 -11.86
N GLU A 203 7.93 7.45 -12.96
CA GLU A 203 7.98 6.25 -13.81
C GLU A 203 8.13 6.60 -15.28
N GLY A 204 8.61 5.63 -16.06
CA GLY A 204 8.76 5.76 -17.50
C GLY A 204 9.16 4.45 -18.15
N GLU A 205 9.39 4.52 -19.46
CA GLU A 205 9.91 3.41 -20.25
C GLU A 205 11.20 3.85 -20.95
N SER A 206 12.20 2.97 -21.06
CA SER A 206 13.50 3.29 -21.67
C SER A 206 14.01 2.13 -22.53
N GLU A 207 14.32 2.44 -23.79
CA GLU A 207 14.97 1.51 -24.71
C GLU A 207 16.47 1.41 -24.44
N GLN A 208 17.13 2.52 -24.08
CA GLN A 208 18.57 2.51 -23.82
C GLN A 208 18.88 1.70 -22.57
N LEU A 209 18.03 1.77 -21.54
CA LEU A 209 18.17 0.97 -20.33
C LEU A 209 18.00 -0.53 -20.61
N ALA A 210 17.04 -0.90 -21.46
CA ALA A 210 16.86 -2.28 -21.91
C ALA A 210 18.11 -2.81 -22.64
N ALA A 211 18.66 -2.01 -23.56
CA ALA A 211 19.86 -2.38 -24.30
C ALA A 211 21.09 -2.50 -23.39
N ALA A 212 21.27 -1.57 -22.45
CA ALA A 212 22.37 -1.61 -21.48
C ALA A 212 22.28 -2.84 -20.58
N MET A 213 21.09 -3.17 -20.06
CA MET A 213 20.89 -4.35 -19.21
C MET A 213 21.15 -5.65 -19.96
N ASN A 214 20.64 -5.79 -21.18
CA ASN A 214 20.90 -6.95 -22.03
C ASN A 214 22.40 -7.15 -22.27
N LYS A 215 23.14 -6.06 -22.53
CA LYS A 215 24.59 -6.10 -22.71
C LYS A 215 25.30 -6.59 -21.43
N ILE A 216 24.96 -6.02 -20.28
CA ILE A 216 25.55 -6.40 -18.99
C ILE A 216 25.29 -7.88 -18.67
N MET A 217 24.06 -8.37 -18.89
CA MET A 217 23.73 -9.77 -18.65
C MET A 217 24.48 -10.72 -19.59
N THR A 218 24.63 -10.33 -20.86
CA THR A 218 25.39 -11.12 -21.83
C THR A 218 26.88 -11.21 -21.43
N GLU A 219 27.49 -10.08 -21.04
CA GLU A 219 28.88 -10.04 -20.57
C GLU A 219 29.09 -10.82 -19.27
N ALA A 220 28.15 -10.73 -18.32
CA ALA A 220 28.20 -11.48 -17.07
C ALA A 220 28.16 -12.99 -17.31
N LYS A 221 27.31 -13.47 -18.24
CA LYS A 221 27.25 -14.88 -18.63
C LYS A 221 28.55 -15.34 -19.28
N ALA A 222 29.10 -14.54 -20.20
CA ALA A 222 30.35 -14.87 -20.88
C ALA A 222 31.56 -14.98 -19.94
N ASN A 223 31.60 -14.17 -18.87
CA ASN A 223 32.68 -14.19 -17.87
C ASN A 223 32.48 -15.22 -16.74
N SER A 224 31.33 -15.91 -16.72
CA SER A 224 31.01 -16.95 -15.72
C SER A 224 31.29 -18.39 -16.19
N GLN A 225 31.74 -18.55 -17.43
CA GLN A 225 32.22 -19.79 -18.04
C GLN A 225 33.75 -19.83 -18.07
#